data_AF-A0A486GTR9-F1
#
_entry.id   AF-A0A486GTR9-F1
#
_cell.length_a   1.000
_cell.length_b   1.000
_cell.length_c   1.000
_cell.angle_alpha   90.00
_cell.angle_beta   90.00
_cell.angle_gamma   90.00
#
_symmetry.space_group_name_H-M   'P 1'
#
loop_
_entity.id
_entity.type
_entity.pdbx_description
1 polymer ?
#
loop_
_entity_poly.entity_id
_entity_poly.type
_entity_poly.pdbx_seq_one_letter_code
_entity_poly.pdbx_strand_id
1 'polypeptide(L)'
;MHTKDPKPQKQKVTLKRKPKEKHLRALEYPKAKPVGNKTKAKKQQEAREGEYMAGEADNVLALTTVYASKVQAMRATQAKWDKLQRGVAEFSIRLALGRADLFPETPVRVSGYKRAIDEQSWLISKLTHNLNNSGYTMSLELEVKLSDVQYSEEIDE
;
A
#
# COMPACT_ATOMS: atom_id res chain seq x y z
N MET A 1 -40.46 -29.70 24.46
CA MET A 1 -39.31 -28.76 24.47
C MET A 1 -38.33 -29.23 23.39
N HIS A 2 -38.38 -28.88 22.10
CA HIS A 2 -38.51 -27.59 21.41
C HIS A 2 -37.36 -26.62 21.65
N THR A 3 -36.20 -26.90 21.05
CA THR A 3 -35.42 -25.88 20.34
C THR A 3 -34.59 -26.56 19.26
N LYS A 4 -34.97 -26.35 17.99
CA LYS A 4 -34.16 -26.72 16.82
C LYS A 4 -33.21 -25.56 16.59
N ASP A 5 -31.90 -25.82 16.56
CA ASP A 5 -30.91 -24.83 16.13
C ASP A 5 -31.22 -24.38 14.69
N PRO A 6 -31.29 -23.07 14.41
CA PRO A 6 -31.60 -22.58 13.07
C PRO A 6 -30.36 -22.71 12.19
N LYS A 7 -30.48 -23.48 11.09
CA LYS A 7 -29.45 -23.59 10.04
C LYS A 7 -29.15 -22.20 9.44
N PRO A 8 -27.88 -21.86 9.19
CA PRO A 8 -27.51 -20.59 8.58
C PRO A 8 -28.02 -20.55 7.13
N GLN A 9 -29.00 -19.67 6.86
CA GLN A 9 -29.48 -19.40 5.52
C GLN A 9 -28.45 -18.55 4.76
N LYS A 10 -27.90 -19.10 3.67
CA LYS A 10 -27.04 -18.37 2.74
C LYS A 10 -27.85 -17.27 2.05
N GLN A 11 -27.74 -16.03 2.51
CA GLN A 11 -28.31 -14.87 1.82
C GLN A 11 -27.52 -14.59 0.53
N LYS A 12 -28.04 -15.05 -0.60
CA LYS A 12 -27.61 -14.62 -1.93
C LYS A 12 -28.13 -13.19 -2.17
N VAL A 13 -27.30 -12.19 -1.89
CA VAL A 13 -27.62 -10.79 -2.25
C VAL A 13 -27.23 -10.56 -3.71
N THR A 14 -28.19 -10.72 -4.62
CA THR A 14 -28.04 -10.32 -6.04
C THR A 14 -28.40 -8.85 -6.22
N LEU A 15 -27.40 -7.96 -6.26
CA LEU A 15 -27.60 -6.57 -6.69
C LEU A 15 -27.72 -6.50 -8.22
N LYS A 16 -28.95 -6.37 -8.73
CA LYS A 16 -29.19 -5.95 -10.13
C LYS A 16 -29.09 -4.43 -10.23
N ARG A 17 -27.99 -3.92 -10.81
CA ARG A 17 -27.85 -2.49 -11.13
C ARG A 17 -28.81 -2.12 -12.26
N LYS A 18 -29.63 -1.09 -12.06
CA LYS A 18 -30.43 -0.47 -13.13
C LYS A 18 -29.49 0.28 -14.10
N PRO A 19 -29.69 0.18 -15.42
CA PRO A 19 -28.90 0.96 -16.38
C PRO A 19 -29.26 2.45 -16.24
N LYS A 20 -28.24 3.29 -16.09
CA LYS A 20 -28.39 4.75 -16.01
C LYS A 20 -28.74 5.28 -17.41
N GLU A 21 -29.77 6.12 -17.50
CA GLU A 21 -30.12 6.81 -18.75
C GLU A 21 -28.93 7.63 -19.26
N LYS A 22 -28.64 7.46 -20.55
CA LYS A 22 -27.60 8.23 -21.23
C LYS A 22 -28.19 9.59 -21.57
N HIS A 23 -27.74 10.62 -20.87
CA HIS A 23 -28.03 11.99 -21.26
C HIS A 23 -27.27 12.28 -22.57
N LEU A 24 -28.00 12.41 -23.67
CA LEU A 24 -27.47 12.84 -24.97
C LEU A 24 -27.14 14.34 -24.89
N ARG A 25 -25.96 14.66 -24.34
CA ARG A 25 -25.41 16.01 -24.36
C ARG A 25 -23.97 15.98 -24.85
N ALA A 26 -23.81 15.65 -26.12
CA ALA A 26 -22.62 16.01 -26.87
C ALA A 26 -23.06 16.41 -28.27
N LEU A 27 -22.75 17.64 -28.66
CA LEU A 27 -22.82 18.14 -30.03
C LEU A 27 -21.87 17.26 -30.87
N GLU A 28 -22.42 16.39 -31.71
CA GLU A 28 -21.63 15.52 -32.57
C GLU A 28 -21.11 16.33 -33.77
N TYR A 29 -19.78 16.44 -33.89
CA TYR A 29 -19.14 17.07 -35.04
C TYR A 29 -19.25 16.13 -36.26
N PRO A 30 -19.71 16.63 -37.44
CA PRO A 30 -20.09 15.79 -38.59
C PRO A 30 -18.92 15.07 -39.32
N LYS A 31 -17.70 15.13 -38.79
CA LYS A 31 -16.51 14.46 -39.36
C LYS A 31 -15.73 13.61 -38.35
N ALA A 32 -16.33 13.22 -37.22
CA ALA A 32 -15.69 12.25 -36.32
C ALA A 32 -15.83 10.83 -36.89
N LYS A 33 -14.71 10.22 -37.28
CA LYS A 33 -14.66 8.80 -37.66
C LYS A 33 -15.06 7.96 -36.44
N PRO A 34 -15.99 6.99 -36.55
CA PRO A 34 -16.34 6.13 -35.43
C PRO A 34 -15.13 5.29 -35.06
N VAL A 35 -14.55 5.56 -33.89
CA VAL A 35 -13.53 4.69 -33.31
C VAL A 35 -14.27 3.41 -32.92
N GLY A 36 -14.10 2.37 -33.74
CA GLY A 36 -14.70 1.06 -33.51
C GLY A 36 -14.48 0.63 -32.07
N ASN A 37 -15.57 0.36 -31.36
CA ASN A 37 -15.55 -0.17 -30.01
C ASN A 37 -14.79 -1.49 -30.03
N LYS A 38 -13.48 -1.45 -29.76
CA LYS A 38 -12.72 -2.64 -29.39
C LYS A 38 -13.32 -3.11 -28.08
N THR A 39 -14.18 -4.11 -28.18
CA THR A 39 -14.61 -4.96 -27.08
C THR A 39 -13.36 -5.47 -26.39
N LYS A 40 -12.95 -4.77 -25.32
CA LYS A 40 -11.96 -5.32 -24.38
C LYS A 40 -12.56 -6.63 -23.91
N ALA A 41 -11.90 -7.73 -24.25
CA ALA A 41 -12.26 -9.06 -23.79
C ALA A 41 -12.53 -8.99 -22.28
N LYS A 42 -13.73 -9.40 -21.87
CA LYS A 42 -14.04 -9.59 -20.46
C LYS A 42 -13.06 -10.64 -19.95
N LYS A 43 -12.06 -10.20 -19.19
CA LYS A 43 -11.24 -11.07 -18.37
C LYS A 43 -12.21 -11.86 -17.51
N GLN A 44 -12.23 -13.18 -17.68
CA GLN A 44 -13.04 -14.08 -16.86
C GLN A 44 -12.75 -13.75 -15.40
N GLN A 45 -13.81 -13.53 -14.62
CA GLN A 45 -13.68 -13.40 -13.19
C GLN A 45 -13.16 -14.75 -12.70
N GLU A 46 -11.86 -14.80 -12.42
CA GLU A 46 -11.24 -15.88 -11.66
C GLU A 46 -12.09 -16.10 -10.41
N ALA A 47 -12.36 -17.37 -10.11
CA ALA A 47 -13.13 -17.77 -8.96
C ALA A 47 -12.54 -17.08 -7.72
N ARG A 48 -13.40 -16.75 -6.73
CA ARG A 48 -12.95 -16.18 -5.46
C ARG A 48 -12.07 -17.20 -4.73
N GLU A 49 -10.79 -17.23 -5.07
CA GLU A 49 -9.81 -18.11 -4.49
C GLU A 49 -9.13 -17.40 -3.31
N GLY A 50 -9.36 -17.92 -2.11
CA GLY A 50 -8.41 -17.91 -0.99
C GLY A 50 -8.18 -16.61 -0.21
N GLU A 51 -7.95 -16.76 1.09
CA GLU A 51 -7.22 -15.80 1.91
C GLU A 51 -5.71 -16.03 1.65
N TYR A 52 -4.97 -14.98 1.32
CA TYR A 52 -3.53 -15.06 1.07
C TYR A 52 -2.77 -14.28 2.14
N MET A 53 -1.81 -14.95 2.76
CA MET A 53 -1.01 -14.43 3.87
C MET A 53 0.45 -14.26 3.45
N ALA A 54 1.09 -13.20 3.94
CA ALA A 54 2.55 -13.04 3.89
C ALA A 54 3.00 -12.68 5.31
N GLY A 55 3.91 -13.48 5.89
CA GLY A 55 4.41 -13.31 7.27
C GLY A 55 3.99 -14.43 8.23
N GLU A 56 4.31 -14.25 9.51
CA GLU A 56 4.09 -15.21 10.60
C GLU A 56 2.65 -15.12 11.16
N ALA A 57 2.09 -16.25 11.60
CA ALA A 57 0.68 -16.37 11.98
C ALA A 57 0.31 -15.70 13.32
N ASP A 58 1.28 -15.21 14.08
CA ASP A 58 1.06 -14.74 15.46
C ASP A 58 0.42 -13.33 15.53
N ASN A 59 0.43 -12.55 14.43
CA ASN A 59 -0.31 -11.29 14.31
C ASN A 59 -0.68 -10.94 12.85
N VAL A 60 -1.93 -11.23 12.46
CA VAL A 60 -2.39 -11.13 11.06
C VAL A 60 -3.11 -9.81 10.77
N LEU A 61 -2.57 -9.02 9.84
CA LEU A 61 -3.26 -7.85 9.26
C LEU A 61 -4.07 -8.26 8.02
N ALA A 62 -5.39 -8.43 8.17
CA ALA A 62 -6.28 -8.72 7.05
C ALA A 62 -6.52 -7.49 6.14
N LEU A 63 -6.22 -7.62 4.84
CA LEU A 63 -6.54 -6.57 3.86
C LEU A 63 -8.03 -6.60 3.50
N THR A 64 -8.75 -5.50 3.76
CA THR A 64 -10.18 -5.37 3.45
C THR A 64 -10.48 -5.18 1.95
N THR A 65 -9.44 -4.92 1.15
CA THR A 65 -9.58 -4.69 -0.29
C THR A 65 -9.53 -6.00 -1.03
N VAL A 66 -10.59 -6.28 -1.82
CA VAL A 66 -10.62 -7.44 -2.70
C VAL A 66 -9.90 -7.10 -4.01
N TYR A 67 -8.89 -7.89 -4.36
CA TYR A 67 -8.13 -7.73 -5.59
C TYR A 67 -8.67 -8.64 -6.71
N ALA A 68 -8.38 -8.27 -7.96
CA ALA A 68 -8.92 -8.98 -9.12
C ALA A 68 -8.17 -10.27 -9.47
N SER A 69 -6.94 -10.45 -8.96
CA SER A 69 -6.13 -11.66 -9.16
C SER A 69 -5.28 -11.96 -7.93
N LYS A 70 -4.90 -13.25 -7.78
CA LYS A 70 -4.00 -13.73 -6.71
C LYS A 70 -2.68 -12.95 -6.68
N VAL A 71 -2.07 -12.72 -7.84
CA VAL A 71 -0.79 -11.98 -7.95
C VAL A 71 -0.92 -10.55 -7.44
N GLN A 72 -2.06 -9.89 -7.67
CA GLN A 72 -2.31 -8.55 -7.15
C GLN A 72 -2.52 -8.54 -5.64
N ALA A 73 -3.26 -9.51 -5.11
CA ALA A 73 -3.45 -9.68 -3.68
C ALA A 73 -2.10 -9.89 -2.97
N MET A 74 -1.28 -10.82 -3.47
CA MET A 74 0.02 -11.13 -2.90
C MET A 74 0.98 -9.93 -2.90
N ARG A 75 1.08 -9.20 -4.03
CA ARG A 75 1.89 -7.96 -4.10
C ARG A 75 1.39 -6.90 -3.13
N ALA A 76 0.06 -6.76 -2.97
CA ALA A 76 -0.51 -5.82 -2.04
C ALA A 76 -0.23 -6.20 -0.58
N THR A 77 -0.33 -7.48 -0.24
CA THR A 77 0.02 -8.01 1.08
C THR A 77 1.50 -7.79 1.37
N GLN A 78 2.39 -8.14 0.44
CA GLN A 78 3.85 -7.92 0.56
C GLN A 78 4.16 -6.44 0.79
N ALA A 79 3.63 -5.54 -0.03
CA ALA A 79 3.90 -4.11 0.10
C ALA A 79 3.39 -3.52 1.43
N LYS A 80 2.27 -4.04 1.95
CA LYS A 80 1.73 -3.64 3.25
C LYS A 80 2.58 -4.17 4.40
N TRP A 81 3.07 -5.40 4.28
CA TRP A 81 4.00 -6.01 5.21
C TRP A 81 5.32 -5.23 5.27
N ASP A 82 5.94 -4.95 4.12
CA ASP A 82 7.18 -4.16 4.05
C ASP A 82 7.00 -2.77 4.68
N LYS A 83 5.85 -2.13 4.45
CA LYS A 83 5.53 -0.84 5.06
C LYS A 83 5.40 -0.95 6.58
N LEU A 84 4.75 -2.00 7.08
CA LEU A 84 4.57 -2.22 8.52
C LEU A 84 5.94 -2.40 9.20
N GLN A 85 6.83 -3.17 8.56
CA GLN A 85 8.18 -3.38 9.04
C GLN A 85 9.00 -2.09 9.09
N ARG A 86 8.94 -1.25 8.05
CA ARG A 86 9.64 0.06 8.03
C ARG A 86 9.11 1.03 9.08
N GLY A 87 7.81 0.96 9.38
CA GLY A 87 7.14 1.79 10.38
C GLY A 87 7.37 1.40 11.84
N VAL A 88 8.21 0.41 12.14
CA VAL A 88 8.48 -0.05 13.53
C VAL A 88 9.16 1.04 14.36
N ALA A 89 9.97 1.91 13.76
CA ALA A 89 10.47 3.10 14.42
C ALA A 89 10.69 4.26 13.44
N GLU A 90 10.22 5.44 13.86
CA GLU A 90 10.34 6.71 13.14
C GLU A 90 11.19 7.67 13.97
N PHE A 91 12.10 8.39 13.32
CA PHE A 91 12.95 9.38 13.96
C PHE A 91 12.91 10.69 13.18
N SER A 92 12.52 11.79 13.84
CA SER A 92 12.49 13.12 13.23
C SER A 92 13.56 14.01 13.85
N ILE A 93 14.33 14.68 12.99
CA ILE A 93 15.39 15.62 13.41
C ILE A 93 15.34 16.89 12.56
N ARG A 94 15.61 18.03 13.21
CA ARG A 94 15.79 19.32 12.53
C ARG A 94 17.25 19.70 12.54
N LEU A 95 17.81 19.98 11.37
CA LEU A 95 19.16 20.50 11.24
C LEU A 95 19.08 22.02 11.12
N ALA A 96 19.80 22.71 12.02
CA ALA A 96 19.91 24.16 12.05
C ALA A 96 20.65 24.71 10.83
N LEU A 97 21.57 23.93 10.27
CA LEU A 97 22.22 24.21 8.99
C LEU A 97 21.77 23.16 7.98
N GLY A 98 21.10 23.60 6.92
CA GLY A 98 20.68 22.72 5.85
C GLY A 98 21.86 22.19 5.04
N ARG A 99 21.80 20.91 4.69
CA ARG A 99 22.75 20.21 3.82
C ARG A 99 22.04 19.83 2.52
N ALA A 100 22.51 20.39 1.41
CA ALA A 100 21.94 20.10 0.09
C ALA A 100 22.29 18.70 -0.44
N ASP A 101 23.29 18.04 0.15
CA ASP A 101 23.74 16.71 -0.26
C ASP A 101 22.83 15.57 0.21
N LEU A 102 21.83 15.87 1.05
CA LEU A 102 20.93 14.87 1.61
C LEU A 102 19.69 14.74 0.72
N PHE A 103 19.39 13.51 0.34
CA PHE A 103 18.24 13.15 -0.50
C PHE A 103 17.41 12.06 0.18
N PRO A 104 16.10 11.96 -0.12
CA PRO A 104 15.30 10.81 0.27
C PRO A 104 15.94 9.49 -0.18
N GLU A 105 15.61 8.41 0.52
CA GLU A 105 16.16 7.05 0.32
C GLU A 105 17.68 6.92 0.57
N THR A 106 18.32 7.94 1.14
CA THR A 106 19.73 7.86 1.52
C THR A 106 19.89 7.18 2.88
N PRO A 107 20.74 6.14 3.02
CA PRO A 107 21.06 5.57 4.32
C PRO A 107 21.92 6.54 5.12
N VAL A 108 21.55 6.78 6.38
CA VAL A 108 22.22 7.73 7.27
C VAL A 108 22.47 7.08 8.63
N ARG A 109 23.57 7.48 9.26
CA ARG A 109 23.86 7.15 10.65
C ARG A 109 23.67 8.39 11.50
N VAL A 110 22.99 8.22 12.64
CA VAL A 110 22.82 9.25 13.64
C VAL A 110 23.76 8.94 14.81
N SER A 111 24.34 9.98 15.43
CA SER A 111 25.25 9.83 16.56
C SER A 111 24.99 10.91 17.60
N GLY A 112 25.16 10.57 18.88
CA GLY A 112 24.97 11.49 20.01
C GLY A 112 23.60 11.37 20.67
N TYR A 113 22.82 10.35 20.33
CA TYR A 113 21.56 10.02 21.01
C TYR A 113 21.74 8.79 21.89
N LYS A 114 20.62 8.29 22.44
CA LYS A 114 20.63 7.05 23.22
C LYS A 114 21.16 5.90 22.35
N ARG A 115 21.90 4.96 22.94
CA ARG A 115 22.50 3.81 22.23
C ARG A 115 21.54 3.08 21.29
N ALA A 116 20.29 2.89 21.71
CA ALA A 116 19.26 2.26 20.89
C ALA A 116 18.94 3.00 19.57
N ILE A 117 19.19 4.30 19.50
CA ILE A 117 19.01 5.14 18.29
C ILE A 117 20.29 5.14 17.45
N ASP A 118 21.45 5.26 18.09
CA ASP A 118 22.75 5.36 17.41
C ASP A 118 23.24 4.04 16.80
N GLU A 119 22.82 2.90 17.35
CA GLU A 119 23.14 1.55 16.85
C GLU A 119 22.30 1.17 15.62
N GLN A 120 21.19 1.86 15.39
CA GLN A 120 20.27 1.53 14.31
C GLN A 120 20.69 2.17 12.98
N SER A 121 20.49 1.45 11.88
CA SER A 121 20.64 2.00 10.54
C SER A 121 19.38 2.75 10.12
N TRP A 122 19.50 4.03 9.79
CA TRP A 122 18.38 4.88 9.40
C TRP A 122 18.35 5.11 7.89
N LEU A 123 17.16 5.31 7.34
CA LEU A 123 16.89 5.68 5.95
C LEU A 123 16.09 6.98 5.94
N ILE A 124 16.47 7.96 5.13
CA ILE A 124 15.66 9.18 4.98
C ILE A 124 14.38 8.85 4.21
N SER A 125 13.22 8.98 4.85
CA SER A 125 11.90 8.79 4.22
C SER A 125 11.44 10.07 3.53
N LYS A 126 11.55 11.20 4.25
CA LYS A 126 11.16 12.51 3.75
C LYS A 126 12.11 13.59 4.23
N LEU A 127 12.31 14.56 3.36
CA LEU A 127 13.18 15.69 3.58
C LEU A 127 12.46 16.98 3.22
N THR A 128 12.40 17.91 4.16
CA THR A 128 11.78 19.22 3.96
C THR A 128 12.83 20.31 4.14
N HIS A 129 13.14 20.99 3.03
CA HIS A 129 14.01 22.16 3.03
C HIS A 129 13.20 23.42 3.39
N ASN A 130 13.74 24.27 4.26
CA ASN A 130 13.14 25.55 4.60
C ASN A 130 14.21 26.64 4.49
N LEU A 131 13.95 27.63 3.64
CA LEU A 131 14.80 28.79 3.46
C LEU A 131 14.04 30.03 3.93
N ASN A 132 14.56 30.70 4.95
CA ASN A 132 13.94 31.88 5.55
C ASN A 132 15.00 32.93 5.94
N ASN A 133 14.57 34.03 6.57
CA ASN A 133 15.47 35.11 7.02
C ASN A 133 16.52 34.68 8.07
N SER A 134 16.32 33.54 8.74
CA SER A 134 17.28 32.92 9.68
C SER A 134 18.24 31.93 8.99
N GLY A 135 18.14 31.76 7.68
CA GLY A 135 19.03 30.92 6.89
C GLY A 135 18.36 29.67 6.31
N TYR A 136 19.20 28.75 5.87
CA TYR A 136 18.79 27.48 5.29
C TYR A 136 18.73 26.40 6.38
N THR A 137 17.54 25.88 6.64
CA THR A 137 17.28 24.82 7.62
C THR A 137 16.61 23.63 6.94
N MET A 138 16.65 22.47 7.58
CA MET A 138 15.97 21.29 7.05
C MET A 138 15.39 20.40 8.16
N SER A 139 14.25 19.80 7.88
CA SER A 139 13.62 18.78 8.72
C SER A 139 13.69 17.44 8.01
N LEU A 140 14.23 16.42 8.70
CA LEU A 140 14.37 15.07 8.20
C LEU A 140 13.45 14.14 8.98
N GLU A 141 12.81 13.24 8.25
CA GLU A 141 12.03 12.11 8.75
C GLU A 141 12.78 10.84 8.34
N LEU A 142 13.20 10.05 9.31
CA LEU A 142 14.00 8.84 9.13
C LEU A 142 13.22 7.60 9.59
N GLU A 143 13.36 6.53 8.83
CA GLU A 143 12.80 5.21 9.10
C GLU A 143 13.92 4.20 9.29
N VAL A 144 13.63 3.08 9.94
CA VAL A 144 14.59 1.98 10.11
C VAL A 144 14.89 1.33 8.77
N LYS A 145 16.17 1.19 8.43
CA LYS A 145 16.61 0.36 7.31
C LYS A 145 16.63 -1.10 7.74
N LEU A 146 15.67 -1.89 7.26
CA LEU A 146 15.70 -3.34 7.42
C LEU A 146 16.67 -3.96 6.38
N SER A 147 17.83 -4.42 6.82
CA SER A 147 18.80 -5.12 5.97
C SER A 147 18.64 -6.64 5.94
N ASP A 148 17.86 -7.23 6.85
CA ASP A 148 17.84 -8.69 7.04
C ASP A 148 16.42 -9.24 7.17
N VAL A 149 15.71 -9.35 6.03
CA VAL A 149 14.50 -10.19 5.98
C VAL A 149 14.71 -11.26 4.91
N GLN A 150 15.22 -12.41 5.36
CA GLN A 150 15.22 -13.66 4.60
C GLN A 150 13.79 -14.22 4.64
N TYR A 151 13.18 -14.40 3.47
CA TYR A 151 11.85 -15.01 3.35
C TYR A 151 12.01 -16.45 2.87
N SER A 152 11.54 -17.41 3.66
CA SER A 152 11.25 -18.76 3.20
C SER A 152 9.86 -18.77 2.58
N GLU A 153 9.78 -18.88 1.26
CA GLU A 153 8.53 -19.21 0.58
C GLU A 153 8.29 -20.71 0.74
N GLU A 154 7.53 -21.11 1.77
CA GLU A 154 6.92 -22.44 1.75
C GLU A 154 5.75 -22.39 0.76
N ILE A 155 6.03 -22.82 -0.47
CA ILE A 155 5.02 -23.08 -1.47
C ILE A 155 4.42 -24.45 -1.14
N ASP A 156 3.28 -24.47 -0.46
CA ASP A 156 2.44 -25.67 -0.41
C ASP A 156 1.89 -25.94 -1.83
N GLU A 157 2.26 -27.11 -2.38
CA GLU A 157 1.75 -27.69 -3.65
C GLU A 157 0.27 -28.10 -3.56
#